data_AF-A0ABD6JDC1-F1
#
_entry.id   AF-A0ABD6JDC1-F1
#
_cell.length_a   1.000
_cell.length_b   1.000
_cell.length_c   1.000
_cell.angle_alpha   90.00
_cell.angle_beta   90.00
_cell.angle_gamma   90.00
#
_symmetry.space_group_name_H-M   'P 1'
#
loop_
_entity.id
_entity.type
_entity.pdbx_description
1 polymer ?
#
loop_
_entity_poly.entity_id
_entity_poly.type
_entity_poly.pdbx_seq_one_letter_code
_entity_poly.pdbx_strand_id
1 'polypeptide(L)'
;MTFFEEDPKFYWPDEDKSIFDKNTDNTVNIEWRGNTRIFEDYKELAYDYYQCSCHTFNYIKEDNNTRNLDTCFFVGLFLIRNAFELSIKALILRNYSNSDLKKIIFHDLDELFKIYKDVPRIPLSATEEEWLSKYFNSLSKTDPNSDTFRYAFNQKFIDKYEEEHLNIFKIQSNCFQAWTLLEKCMGDIDNSASFDFSLEPEFLFVNGKWYEDTFIWQPNNSIELDSDHTAKLIGYETMFDILYNHLNKGSYNLFYPFMLIARITLELYIKVFLYDHFITLANQEKLIKKIKTHNLKKLFLLFKEDIIKKNSDYIENTEFHIIEKRIIELHNLDKNAFTFRYLTDKNSTYYLNNTTFDIDNVYKYFKELFAYFDAFNH
;
A
#
# COMPACT_ATOMS: atom_id res chain seq x y z
N MET A 1 17.56 26.32 17.31
CA MET A 1 16.81 26.78 16.11
C MET A 1 15.46 26.12 16.21
N THR A 2 14.46 26.90 16.59
CA THR A 2 13.09 26.48 16.91
C THR A 2 12.39 26.05 15.63
N PHE A 3 12.05 24.77 15.54
CA PHE A 3 11.21 24.22 14.47
C PHE A 3 9.74 24.42 14.86
N PHE A 4 9.06 25.27 14.09
CA PHE A 4 7.61 25.39 13.88
C PHE A 4 6.67 25.50 15.10
N GLU A 5 6.36 26.75 15.50
CA GLU A 5 5.01 27.13 15.95
C GLU A 5 4.23 27.63 14.73
N GLU A 6 3.59 26.71 14.02
CA GLU A 6 2.28 26.97 13.41
C GLU A 6 1.33 25.99 14.09
N ASP A 7 0.27 26.52 14.72
CA ASP A 7 -0.85 25.76 15.28
C ASP A 7 -1.24 24.66 14.27
N PRO A 8 -1.31 23.36 14.65
CA PRO A 8 -1.64 22.31 13.69
C PRO A 8 -2.93 22.71 12.99
N LYS A 9 -2.86 23.01 11.69
CA LYS A 9 -4.04 23.29 10.87
C LYS A 9 -5.06 22.22 11.21
N PHE A 10 -6.14 22.61 11.89
CA PHE A 10 -7.23 21.72 12.21
C PHE A 10 -7.81 21.26 10.87
N TYR A 11 -7.42 20.05 10.45
CA TYR A 11 -7.93 19.45 9.23
C TYR A 11 -9.31 18.89 9.56
N TRP A 12 -10.36 19.64 9.22
CA TRP A 12 -11.73 19.18 9.41
C TRP A 12 -12.55 19.40 8.13
N PRO A 13 -13.43 18.46 7.77
CA PRO A 13 -14.22 18.53 6.56
C PRO A 13 -15.45 19.42 6.75
N ASP A 14 -15.22 20.73 6.83
CA ASP A 14 -16.25 21.76 7.02
C ASP A 14 -16.85 22.30 5.71
N GLU A 15 -16.17 22.08 4.58
CA GLU A 15 -16.56 22.57 3.26
C GLU A 15 -16.82 21.43 2.26
N ASP A 16 -17.78 21.64 1.37
CA ASP A 16 -18.08 20.73 0.26
C ASP A 16 -17.03 20.88 -0.86
N LYS A 17 -15.92 20.15 -0.74
CA LYS A 17 -14.79 20.12 -1.68
C LYS A 17 -14.74 18.81 -2.45
N SER A 18 -14.21 18.87 -3.67
CA SER A 18 -13.87 17.71 -4.49
C SER A 18 -12.37 17.42 -4.43
N ILE A 19 -12.00 16.15 -4.51
CA ILE A 19 -10.60 15.74 -4.68
C ILE A 19 -9.98 16.27 -5.99
N PHE A 20 -10.81 16.64 -6.97
CA PHE A 20 -10.38 17.17 -8.26
C PHE A 20 -10.28 18.71 -8.30
N ASP A 21 -10.59 19.39 -7.19
CA ASP A 21 -10.46 20.84 -7.12
C ASP A 21 -8.99 21.26 -7.31
N LYS A 22 -8.78 22.29 -8.13
CA LYS A 22 -7.47 22.88 -8.41
C LYS A 22 -7.33 24.18 -7.64
N ASN A 23 -6.59 24.13 -6.55
CA ASN A 23 -6.39 25.23 -5.61
C ASN A 23 -5.00 25.87 -5.77
N THR A 24 -4.02 25.14 -6.31
CA THR A 24 -2.64 25.55 -6.53
C THR A 24 -2.14 25.08 -7.90
N ASP A 25 -0.97 25.58 -8.30
CA ASP A 25 -0.28 25.15 -9.52
C ASP A 25 0.51 23.83 -9.32
N ASN A 26 0.58 23.31 -8.07
CA ASN A 26 1.30 22.09 -7.73
C ASN A 26 0.48 20.85 -8.12
N THR A 27 0.48 20.56 -9.42
CA THR A 27 -0.40 19.54 -10.02
C THR A 27 0.38 18.38 -10.63
N VAL A 28 -0.22 17.19 -10.60
CA VAL A 28 0.23 16.01 -11.33
C VAL A 28 -0.81 15.64 -12.38
N ASN A 29 -0.34 15.41 -13.60
CA ASN A 29 -1.18 14.92 -14.69
C ASN A 29 -0.92 13.43 -14.92
N ILE A 30 -1.96 12.62 -14.80
CA ILE A 30 -1.90 11.19 -15.04
C ILE A 30 -2.18 10.94 -16.52
N GLU A 31 -1.12 10.68 -17.29
CA GLU A 31 -1.18 10.36 -18.71
C GLU A 31 -0.37 9.10 -19.02
N TRP A 32 -1.10 8.02 -19.31
CA TRP A 32 -0.51 6.76 -19.75
C TRP A 32 -0.48 6.66 -21.27
N ARG A 33 0.55 6.00 -21.79
CA ARG A 33 0.78 5.86 -23.24
C ARG A 33 -0.24 4.93 -23.90
N GLY A 34 -0.95 4.15 -23.09
CA GLY A 34 -2.08 3.35 -23.50
C GLY A 34 -1.66 2.00 -24.06
N ASN A 35 -2.65 1.31 -24.63
CA ASN A 35 -2.58 -0.11 -25.00
C ASN A 35 -1.40 -0.51 -25.89
N THR A 36 -0.84 0.39 -26.70
CA THR A 36 0.31 0.10 -27.56
C THR A 36 1.65 0.10 -26.83
N ARG A 37 1.69 0.56 -25.58
CA ARG A 37 2.88 0.72 -24.73
C ARG A 37 2.61 0.29 -23.28
N ILE A 38 1.79 -0.74 -23.13
CA ILE A 38 1.37 -1.26 -21.83
C ILE A 38 2.56 -1.82 -21.02
N PHE A 39 3.58 -2.36 -21.71
CA PHE A 39 4.83 -2.78 -21.08
C PHE A 39 5.52 -1.60 -20.40
N GLU A 40 5.73 -0.49 -21.13
CA GLU A 40 6.38 0.71 -20.62
C GLU A 40 5.60 1.33 -19.47
N ASP A 41 4.27 1.39 -19.58
CA ASP A 41 3.44 1.97 -18.53
C ASP A 41 3.48 1.13 -17.23
N TYR A 42 3.33 -0.20 -17.32
CA TYR A 42 3.43 -1.08 -16.14
C TYR A 42 4.84 -1.06 -15.52
N LYS A 43 5.87 -0.98 -16.37
CA LYS A 43 7.25 -0.83 -15.92
C LYS A 43 7.44 0.48 -15.16
N GLU A 44 6.98 1.61 -15.70
CA GLU A 44 7.07 2.91 -15.05
C GLU A 44 6.39 2.90 -13.68
N LEU A 45 5.16 2.37 -13.60
CA LEU A 45 4.47 2.21 -12.32
C LEU A 45 5.26 1.31 -11.34
N ALA A 46 5.90 0.24 -11.82
CA ALA A 46 6.75 -0.60 -10.97
C ALA A 46 7.93 0.18 -10.38
N TYR A 47 8.58 1.04 -11.17
CA TYR A 47 9.64 1.94 -10.71
C TYR A 47 9.15 2.92 -9.65
N ASP A 48 7.96 3.50 -9.83
CA ASP A 48 7.37 4.41 -8.85
C ASP A 48 7.18 3.74 -7.48
N TYR A 49 6.68 2.51 -7.48
CA TYR A 49 6.53 1.71 -6.26
C TYR A 49 7.87 1.32 -5.63
N TYR A 50 8.86 0.96 -6.44
CA TYR A 50 10.21 0.67 -5.96
C TYR A 50 10.84 1.90 -5.31
N GLN A 51 10.81 3.05 -5.98
CA GLN A 51 11.35 4.31 -5.45
C GLN A 51 10.65 4.72 -4.15
N CYS A 52 9.32 4.59 -4.10
CA CYS A 52 8.55 4.81 -2.88
C CYS A 52 9.03 3.91 -1.73
N SER A 53 9.28 2.62 -2.00
CA SER A 53 9.81 1.71 -0.99
C SER A 53 11.24 2.09 -0.55
N CYS A 54 12.09 2.56 -1.46
CA CYS A 54 13.42 3.05 -1.10
C CYS A 54 13.33 4.25 -0.16
N HIS A 55 12.42 5.19 -0.42
CA HIS A 55 12.17 6.30 0.49
C HIS A 55 11.69 5.83 1.86
N THR A 56 10.79 4.85 1.94
CA THR A 56 10.39 4.24 3.21
C THR A 56 11.56 3.61 3.96
N PHE A 57 12.39 2.80 3.28
CA PHE A 57 13.51 2.14 3.94
C PHE A 57 14.61 3.12 4.38
N ASN A 58 14.83 4.20 3.62
CA ASN A 58 15.76 5.25 4.04
C ASN A 58 15.22 6.00 5.25
N TYR A 59 13.93 6.32 5.27
CA TYR A 59 13.28 6.98 6.40
C TYR A 59 13.44 6.17 7.70
N ILE A 60 13.08 4.88 7.71
CA ILE A 60 13.19 4.05 8.93
C ILE A 60 14.64 3.86 9.41
N LYS A 61 15.62 3.99 8.51
CA LYS A 61 17.04 3.87 8.85
C LYS A 61 17.59 5.15 9.46
N GLU A 62 17.08 6.30 9.03
CA GLU A 62 17.48 7.63 9.51
C GLU A 62 16.69 8.04 10.77
N ASP A 63 15.49 7.50 10.94
CA ASP A 63 14.65 7.77 12.09
C ASP A 63 15.07 6.95 13.32
N ASN A 64 15.11 7.60 14.47
CA ASN A 64 15.45 6.95 15.75
C ASN A 64 14.20 6.48 16.51
N ASN A 65 13.00 6.68 15.95
CA ASN A 65 11.75 6.26 16.58
C ASN A 65 11.46 4.78 16.28
N THR A 66 11.59 3.95 17.31
CA THR A 66 11.33 2.51 17.20
C THR A 66 9.91 2.21 16.74
N ARG A 67 8.90 3.03 17.10
CA ARG A 67 7.52 2.86 16.63
C ARG A 67 7.41 3.00 15.10
N ASN A 68 8.19 3.87 14.50
CA ASN A 68 8.20 4.07 13.05
C ASN A 68 8.96 2.95 12.34
N LEU A 69 10.08 2.49 12.90
CA LEU A 69 10.78 1.28 12.46
C LEU A 69 9.83 0.08 12.41
N ASP A 70 9.04 -0.04 13.46
CA ASP A 70 8.11 -1.12 13.73
C ASP A 70 6.87 -1.06 12.79
N THR A 71 6.38 0.13 12.45
CA THR A 71 5.14 0.30 11.67
C THR A 71 5.37 0.58 10.18
N CYS A 72 6.33 1.44 9.84
CA CYS A 72 6.59 1.88 8.46
C CYS A 72 7.34 0.81 7.64
N PHE A 73 8.11 -0.06 8.29
CA PHE A 73 8.83 -1.15 7.59
C PHE A 73 7.89 -2.03 6.77
N PHE A 74 6.72 -2.37 7.31
CA PHE A 74 5.73 -3.18 6.59
C PHE A 74 5.10 -2.43 5.40
N VAL A 75 5.02 -1.11 5.47
CA VAL A 75 4.58 -0.29 4.33
C VAL A 75 5.62 -0.38 3.21
N GLY A 76 6.91 -0.27 3.54
CA GLY A 76 8.01 -0.46 2.58
C GLY A 76 7.98 -1.84 1.94
N LEU A 77 7.83 -2.89 2.75
CA LEU A 77 7.68 -4.27 2.27
C LEU A 77 6.50 -4.44 1.31
N PHE A 78 5.34 -3.86 1.65
CA PHE A 78 4.17 -3.89 0.78
C PHE A 78 4.44 -3.20 -0.57
N LEU A 79 5.06 -2.02 -0.55
CA LEU A 79 5.34 -1.23 -1.75
C LEU A 79 6.32 -1.95 -2.68
N ILE A 80 7.43 -2.49 -2.17
CA ILE A 80 8.40 -3.23 -3.01
C ILE A 80 7.84 -4.54 -3.53
N ARG A 81 7.00 -5.23 -2.74
CA ARG A 81 6.27 -6.41 -3.19
C ARG A 81 5.30 -6.06 -4.32
N ASN A 82 4.66 -4.88 -4.28
CA ASN A 82 3.84 -4.40 -5.38
C ASN A 82 4.69 -4.05 -6.62
N ALA A 83 5.88 -3.48 -6.43
CA ALA A 83 6.84 -3.23 -7.52
C ALA A 83 7.25 -4.55 -8.21
N PHE A 84 7.50 -5.63 -7.45
CA PHE A 84 7.77 -6.96 -8.01
C PHE A 84 6.60 -7.53 -8.81
N GLU A 85 5.37 -7.35 -8.30
CA GLU A 85 4.19 -7.82 -9.03
C GLU A 85 4.07 -7.08 -10.36
N LEU A 86 4.18 -5.76 -10.35
CA LEU A 86 4.06 -4.92 -11.54
C LEU A 86 5.19 -5.17 -12.54
N SER A 87 6.42 -5.40 -12.07
CA SER A 87 7.56 -5.70 -12.93
C SER A 87 7.38 -7.01 -13.68
N ILE A 88 6.98 -8.08 -13.00
CA ILE A 88 6.72 -9.38 -13.64
C ILE A 88 5.55 -9.27 -14.61
N LYS A 89 4.49 -8.54 -14.23
CA LYS A 89 3.36 -8.25 -15.12
C LYS A 89 3.78 -7.50 -16.37
N ALA A 90 4.63 -6.49 -16.25
CA ALA A 90 5.21 -5.79 -17.39
C ALA A 90 5.97 -6.79 -18.29
N LEU A 91 6.88 -7.58 -17.72
CA LEU A 91 7.69 -8.56 -18.46
C LEU A 91 6.85 -9.60 -19.23
N ILE A 92 5.73 -10.05 -18.65
CA ILE A 92 4.76 -10.91 -19.33
C ILE A 92 4.10 -10.14 -20.48
N LEU A 93 3.62 -8.93 -20.23
CA LEU A 93 2.94 -8.08 -21.21
C LEU A 93 3.82 -7.59 -22.35
N ARG A 94 5.14 -7.61 -22.19
CA ARG A 94 6.09 -7.38 -23.30
C ARG A 94 5.88 -8.35 -24.46
N ASN A 95 5.46 -9.58 -24.15
CA ASN A 95 5.38 -10.68 -25.11
C ASN A 95 3.96 -11.02 -25.56
N TYR A 96 2.95 -10.50 -24.86
CA TYR A 96 1.55 -10.84 -25.13
C TYR A 96 0.74 -9.60 -25.52
N SER A 97 -0.27 -9.83 -26.36
CA SER A 97 -1.29 -8.81 -26.64
C SER A 97 -2.30 -8.70 -25.50
N ASN A 98 -3.05 -7.60 -25.47
CA ASN A 98 -4.07 -7.26 -24.47
C ASN A 98 -5.10 -8.37 -24.13
N SER A 99 -5.33 -9.34 -25.02
CA SER A 99 -6.26 -10.46 -24.77
C SER A 99 -5.78 -11.45 -23.69
N ASP A 100 -4.51 -11.40 -23.30
CA ASP A 100 -3.88 -12.31 -22.34
C ASP A 100 -3.82 -11.78 -20.90
N LEU A 101 -4.39 -10.59 -20.60
CA LEU A 101 -4.41 -10.02 -19.25
C LEU A 101 -5.03 -10.95 -18.19
N LYS A 102 -5.90 -11.89 -18.61
CA LYS A 102 -6.43 -12.94 -17.74
C LYS A 102 -5.34 -13.79 -17.08
N LYS A 103 -4.18 -13.95 -17.74
CA LYS A 103 -3.03 -14.69 -17.22
C LYS A 103 -2.32 -13.96 -16.09
N ILE A 104 -2.53 -12.65 -15.94
CA ILE A 104 -1.88 -11.82 -14.92
C ILE A 104 -2.84 -11.25 -13.87
N ILE A 105 -4.07 -11.79 -13.77
CA ILE A 105 -5.04 -11.34 -12.76
C ILE A 105 -4.59 -11.75 -11.34
N PHE A 106 -3.77 -12.79 -11.24
CA PHE A 106 -3.27 -13.31 -9.96
C PHE A 106 -2.23 -12.37 -9.33
N HIS A 107 -2.07 -12.50 -8.02
CA HIS A 107 -1.13 -11.69 -7.21
C HIS A 107 0.09 -12.48 -6.73
N ASP A 108 0.05 -13.80 -6.83
CA ASP A 108 1.10 -14.68 -6.34
C ASP A 108 2.36 -14.54 -7.21
N LEU A 109 3.48 -14.17 -6.58
CA LEU A 109 4.72 -13.85 -7.31
C LEU A 109 5.41 -15.11 -7.86
N ASP A 110 5.30 -16.25 -7.18
CA ASP A 110 5.86 -17.52 -7.66
C ASP A 110 5.10 -18.00 -8.91
N GLU A 111 3.77 -17.92 -8.90
CA GLU A 111 2.95 -18.22 -10.08
C GLU A 111 3.22 -17.26 -11.25
N LEU A 112 3.25 -15.96 -10.99
CA LEU A 112 3.56 -14.96 -12.01
C LEU A 112 4.96 -15.18 -12.61
N PHE A 113 5.96 -15.49 -11.78
CA PHE A 113 7.31 -15.73 -12.26
C PHE A 113 7.42 -17.02 -13.08
N LYS A 114 6.67 -18.07 -12.73
CA LYS A 114 6.56 -19.28 -13.57
C LYS A 114 6.01 -18.97 -14.95
N ILE A 115 4.95 -18.15 -15.04
CA ILE A 115 4.40 -17.71 -16.33
C ILE A 115 5.43 -16.91 -17.13
N TYR A 116 6.18 -16.02 -16.48
CA TYR A 116 7.25 -15.26 -17.14
C TYR A 116 8.37 -16.18 -17.67
N LYS A 117 8.68 -17.30 -17.00
CA LYS A 117 9.66 -18.27 -17.49
C LYS A 117 9.21 -19.03 -18.74
N ASP A 118 7.94 -18.94 -19.13
CA ASP A 118 7.42 -19.60 -20.33
C ASP A 118 7.31 -18.65 -21.54
N VAL A 119 7.73 -17.39 -21.41
CA VAL A 119 7.76 -16.41 -22.53
C VAL A 119 9.17 -16.13 -23.03
N PRO A 120 9.33 -15.60 -24.27
CA PRO A 120 10.60 -15.05 -24.71
C PRO A 120 11.09 -13.96 -23.74
N ARG A 121 12.33 -14.10 -23.25
CA ARG A 121 12.84 -13.23 -22.19
C ARG A 121 14.33 -12.95 -22.32
N ILE A 122 14.76 -11.86 -21.70
CA ILE A 122 16.18 -11.63 -21.41
C ILE A 122 16.57 -12.63 -20.32
N PRO A 123 17.52 -13.55 -20.58
CA PRO A 123 17.84 -14.62 -19.64
C PRO A 123 18.68 -14.08 -18.48
N LEU A 124 18.36 -14.57 -17.28
CA LEU A 124 19.27 -14.53 -16.13
C LEU A 124 20.24 -15.71 -16.22
N SER A 125 21.37 -15.65 -15.50
CA SER A 125 22.17 -16.86 -15.27
C SER A 125 21.38 -17.91 -14.48
N ALA A 126 21.79 -19.19 -14.59
CA ALA A 126 21.11 -20.27 -13.89
C ALA A 126 21.03 -20.04 -12.36
N THR A 127 22.09 -19.50 -11.76
CA THR A 127 22.14 -19.18 -10.33
C THR A 127 21.20 -18.04 -9.95
N GLU A 128 21.16 -16.97 -10.74
CA GLU A 128 20.25 -15.84 -10.51
C GLU A 128 18.79 -16.26 -10.65
N GLU A 129 18.44 -17.04 -11.69
CA GLU A 129 17.07 -17.53 -11.89
C GLU A 129 16.63 -18.50 -10.79
N GLU A 130 17.53 -19.37 -10.33
CA GLU A 130 17.27 -20.26 -9.20
C GLU A 130 17.06 -19.48 -7.90
N TRP A 131 17.91 -18.49 -7.63
CA TRP A 131 17.79 -17.62 -6.46
C TRP A 131 16.46 -16.87 -6.46
N LEU A 132 16.11 -16.24 -7.58
CA LEU A 132 14.87 -15.46 -7.71
C LEU A 132 13.62 -16.36 -7.61
N SER A 133 13.66 -17.56 -8.20
CA SER A 133 12.60 -18.55 -8.05
C SER A 133 12.39 -18.95 -6.58
N LYS A 134 13.47 -19.23 -5.85
CA LYS A 134 13.42 -19.58 -4.42
C LYS A 134 12.88 -18.42 -3.57
N TYR A 135 13.35 -17.20 -3.87
CA TYR A 135 12.92 -16.00 -3.16
C TYR A 135 11.42 -15.73 -3.34
N PHE A 136 10.91 -15.74 -4.57
CA PHE A 136 9.47 -15.56 -4.80
C PHE A 136 8.62 -16.70 -4.25
N ASN A 137 9.14 -17.93 -4.21
CA ASN A 137 8.49 -19.03 -3.52
C ASN A 137 8.42 -18.80 -1.99
N SER A 138 9.48 -18.30 -1.37
CA SER A 138 9.50 -17.92 0.06
C SER A 138 8.51 -16.78 0.35
N LEU A 139 8.49 -15.75 -0.49
CA LEU A 139 7.56 -14.63 -0.39
C LEU A 139 6.10 -15.10 -0.51
N SER A 140 5.79 -15.93 -1.52
CA SER A 140 4.43 -16.41 -1.78
C SER A 140 3.89 -17.32 -0.67
N LYS A 141 4.75 -17.99 0.10
CA LYS A 141 4.35 -18.72 1.32
C LYS A 141 3.88 -17.79 2.45
N THR A 142 4.35 -16.54 2.45
CA THR A 142 4.11 -15.53 3.48
C THR A 142 2.99 -14.55 3.09
N ASP A 143 2.97 -14.09 1.84
CA ASP A 143 2.04 -13.07 1.34
C ASP A 143 1.58 -13.36 -0.12
N PRO A 144 0.84 -14.47 -0.34
CA PRO A 144 0.40 -14.86 -1.69
C PRO A 144 -0.57 -13.84 -2.31
N ASN A 145 -1.36 -13.13 -1.50
CA ASN A 145 -2.45 -12.27 -1.97
C ASN A 145 -2.17 -10.77 -1.85
N SER A 146 -0.99 -10.35 -1.38
CA SER A 146 -0.67 -8.94 -1.10
C SER A 146 -1.53 -8.30 -0.01
N ASP A 147 -1.94 -9.09 0.98
CA ASP A 147 -2.82 -8.65 2.06
C ASP A 147 -2.11 -8.61 3.41
N THR A 148 -1.13 -9.49 3.65
CA THR A 148 -0.44 -9.64 4.94
C THR A 148 0.18 -8.33 5.43
N PHE A 149 0.83 -7.57 4.56
CA PHE A 149 1.53 -6.33 4.95
C PHE A 149 0.67 -5.07 4.78
N ARG A 150 -0.55 -5.24 4.27
CA ARG A 150 -1.45 -4.15 3.89
C ARG A 150 -2.56 -3.93 4.92
N TYR A 151 -2.97 -4.99 5.59
CA TYR A 151 -4.00 -4.98 6.63
C TYR A 151 -3.46 -5.61 7.92
N ALA A 152 -4.35 -5.80 8.90
CA ALA A 152 -4.05 -6.58 10.09
C ALA A 152 -3.45 -7.93 9.70
N PHE A 153 -2.49 -8.38 10.49
CA PHE A 153 -1.82 -9.63 10.19
C PHE A 153 -2.83 -10.76 10.30
N ASN A 154 -2.80 -11.68 9.35
CA ASN A 154 -3.63 -12.86 9.46
C ASN A 154 -3.10 -13.75 10.60
N GLN A 155 -3.99 -14.51 11.24
CA GLN A 155 -3.63 -15.36 12.39
C GLN A 155 -2.43 -16.28 12.09
N LYS A 156 -2.33 -16.82 10.87
CA LYS A 156 -1.22 -17.69 10.47
C LYS A 156 0.14 -16.97 10.48
N PHE A 157 0.17 -15.68 10.15
CA PHE A 157 1.39 -14.88 10.22
C PHE A 157 1.79 -14.65 11.68
N ILE A 158 0.81 -14.31 12.52
CA ILE A 158 1.01 -14.06 13.95
C ILE A 158 1.46 -15.32 14.68
N ASP A 159 0.73 -16.43 14.54
CA ASP A 159 1.08 -17.72 15.15
C ASP A 159 2.52 -18.17 14.85
N LYS A 160 3.08 -17.66 13.74
CA LYS A 160 4.43 -18.00 13.28
C LYS A 160 5.50 -16.99 13.70
N TYR A 161 5.15 -15.70 13.85
CA TYR A 161 6.12 -14.61 13.93
C TYR A 161 5.84 -13.59 15.04
N GLU A 162 4.80 -13.80 15.85
CA GLU A 162 4.52 -12.94 17.00
C GLU A 162 5.73 -12.89 17.95
N GLU A 163 6.03 -11.70 18.47
CA GLU A 163 7.17 -11.44 19.37
C GLU A 163 8.55 -11.71 18.74
N GLU A 164 8.63 -11.84 17.42
CA GLU A 164 9.90 -12.01 16.71
C GLU A 164 10.47 -10.68 16.21
N HIS A 165 11.80 -10.63 16.07
CA HIS A 165 12.49 -9.51 15.41
C HIS A 165 12.90 -9.88 13.99
N LEU A 166 12.45 -9.07 13.03
CA LEU A 166 12.77 -9.20 11.61
C LEU A 166 14.04 -8.44 11.26
N ASN A 167 15.05 -9.13 10.75
CA ASN A 167 16.32 -8.51 10.33
C ASN A 167 16.11 -7.62 9.11
N ILE A 168 15.98 -6.31 9.32
CA ILE A 168 15.61 -5.35 8.29
C ILE A 168 16.68 -5.25 7.21
N PHE A 169 17.96 -5.37 7.60
CA PHE A 169 19.08 -5.26 6.68
C PHE A 169 19.11 -6.42 5.68
N LYS A 170 18.96 -7.66 6.15
CA LYS A 170 18.91 -8.84 5.28
C LYS A 170 17.69 -8.82 4.37
N ILE A 171 16.52 -8.49 4.93
CA ILE A 171 15.28 -8.42 4.17
C ILE A 171 15.38 -7.36 3.07
N GLN A 172 15.85 -6.15 3.40
CA GLN A 172 16.05 -5.06 2.44
C GLN A 172 17.06 -5.46 1.35
N SER A 173 18.20 -6.06 1.73
CA SER A 173 19.22 -6.51 0.79
C SER A 173 18.65 -7.51 -0.22
N ASN A 174 17.85 -8.46 0.25
CA ASN A 174 17.17 -9.41 -0.61
C ASN A 174 16.15 -8.74 -1.53
N CYS A 175 15.37 -7.78 -1.03
CA CYS A 175 14.43 -7.05 -1.86
C CYS A 175 15.15 -6.28 -2.98
N PHE A 176 16.29 -5.66 -2.68
CA PHE A 176 17.09 -4.94 -3.67
C PHE A 176 17.79 -5.86 -4.68
N GLN A 177 18.25 -7.03 -4.26
CA GLN A 177 18.75 -8.05 -5.18
C GLN A 177 17.64 -8.53 -6.12
N ALA A 178 16.45 -8.84 -5.59
CA ALA A 178 15.31 -9.25 -6.40
C ALA A 178 14.91 -8.16 -7.41
N TRP A 179 14.89 -6.89 -7.00
CA TRP A 179 14.65 -5.75 -7.89
C TRP A 179 15.70 -5.68 -9.00
N THR A 180 16.99 -5.73 -8.64
CA THR A 180 18.11 -5.69 -9.60
C THR A 180 17.98 -6.78 -10.66
N LEU A 181 17.59 -8.01 -10.28
CA LEU A 181 17.37 -9.10 -11.24
C LEU A 181 16.15 -8.85 -12.15
N LEU A 182 15.10 -8.21 -11.64
CA LEU A 182 13.96 -7.80 -12.46
C LEU A 182 14.35 -6.66 -13.42
N GLU A 183 15.20 -5.72 -13.02
CA GLU A 183 15.73 -4.68 -13.91
C GLU A 183 16.60 -5.28 -15.04
N LYS A 184 17.41 -6.30 -14.75
CA LYS A 184 18.12 -7.08 -15.79
C LYS A 184 17.13 -7.68 -16.79
N CYS A 185 16.07 -8.31 -16.29
CA CYS A 185 15.01 -8.87 -17.12
C CYS A 185 14.31 -7.79 -17.98
N MET A 186 14.20 -6.58 -17.45
CA MET A 186 13.65 -5.43 -18.18
C MET A 186 14.62 -4.87 -19.23
N GLY A 187 15.91 -5.18 -19.14
CA GLY A 187 16.95 -4.66 -20.02
C GLY A 187 17.45 -3.27 -19.62
N ASP A 188 17.23 -2.86 -18.38
CA ASP A 188 17.60 -1.52 -17.87
C ASP A 188 19.01 -1.46 -17.32
N ILE A 189 19.57 -2.60 -16.93
CA ILE A 189 20.94 -2.72 -16.45
C ILE A 189 21.64 -3.86 -17.18
N ASP A 190 22.95 -3.71 -17.33
CA ASP A 190 23.80 -4.72 -17.98
C ASP A 190 23.86 -6.01 -17.14
N ASN A 191 24.09 -7.13 -17.81
CA ASN A 191 24.30 -8.44 -17.19
C ASN A 191 25.46 -8.45 -16.19
N SER A 192 26.35 -7.46 -16.24
CA SER A 192 27.44 -7.27 -15.28
C SER A 192 27.02 -6.70 -13.92
N ALA A 193 25.75 -6.32 -13.71
CA ALA A 193 25.32 -5.82 -12.41
C ALA A 193 25.56 -6.88 -11.32
N SER A 194 26.10 -6.44 -10.18
CA SER A 194 26.60 -7.33 -9.13
C SER A 194 25.48 -8.17 -8.53
N PHE A 195 25.65 -9.49 -8.57
CA PHE A 195 24.82 -10.45 -7.86
C PHE A 195 25.57 -10.87 -6.59
N ASP A 196 24.93 -10.75 -5.42
CA ASP A 196 25.52 -11.15 -4.15
C ASP A 196 25.19 -12.61 -3.86
N PHE A 197 26.20 -13.47 -4.04
CA PHE A 197 26.11 -14.90 -3.77
C PHE A 197 25.99 -15.24 -2.29
N SER A 198 26.22 -14.28 -1.37
CA SER A 198 26.11 -14.49 0.07
C SER A 198 24.67 -14.35 0.59
N LEU A 199 23.77 -13.77 -0.21
CA LEU A 199 22.37 -13.59 0.17
C LEU A 199 21.58 -14.88 0.01
N GLU A 200 20.92 -15.33 1.08
CA GLU A 200 20.01 -16.48 1.06
C GLU A 200 18.65 -16.07 0.47
N PRO A 201 18.03 -16.84 -0.44
CA PRO A 201 16.78 -16.47 -1.11
C PRO A 201 15.54 -16.67 -0.21
N GLU A 202 15.55 -16.08 0.98
CA GLU A 202 14.43 -16.07 1.93
C GLU A 202 13.80 -14.69 2.02
N PHE A 203 12.47 -14.64 2.12
CA PHE A 203 11.76 -13.37 2.17
C PHE A 203 11.83 -12.70 3.55
N LEU A 204 11.71 -13.47 4.63
CA LEU A 204 11.77 -12.98 6.01
C LEU A 204 12.90 -13.66 6.79
N PHE A 205 13.61 -12.87 7.59
CA PHE A 205 14.68 -13.33 8.48
C PHE A 205 14.35 -13.03 9.93
N VAL A 206 14.04 -14.09 10.69
CA VAL A 206 13.71 -14.03 12.11
C VAL A 206 14.99 -14.18 12.95
N ASN A 207 15.88 -13.21 12.80
CA ASN A 207 17.13 -13.10 13.54
C ASN A 207 17.55 -11.62 13.66
N GLY A 208 16.55 -10.76 13.77
CA GLY A 208 16.75 -9.35 14.07
C GLY A 208 17.23 -9.15 15.51
N LYS A 209 17.83 -8.00 15.75
CA LYS A 209 18.30 -7.55 17.06
C LYS A 209 17.30 -6.56 17.66
N TRP A 210 17.18 -6.62 18.98
CA TRP A 210 16.42 -5.65 19.76
C TRP A 210 16.82 -4.21 19.44
N TYR A 211 15.83 -3.33 19.24
CA TYR A 211 15.96 -1.89 18.99
C TYR A 211 16.66 -1.47 17.68
N GLU A 212 17.31 -2.39 16.96
CA GLU A 212 17.93 -2.13 15.65
C GLU A 212 17.04 -2.63 14.49
N ASP A 213 16.17 -3.59 14.78
CA ASP A 213 15.36 -4.31 13.80
C ASP A 213 13.88 -4.27 14.16
N THR A 214 13.02 -4.42 13.15
CA THR A 214 11.56 -4.37 13.29
C THR A 214 11.07 -5.51 14.19
N PHE A 215 10.41 -5.15 15.27
CA PHE A 215 9.69 -6.09 16.11
C PHE A 215 8.33 -6.41 15.48
N ILE A 216 7.85 -7.64 15.59
CA ILE A 216 6.47 -7.98 15.29
C ILE A 216 5.74 -7.99 16.64
N TRP A 217 5.12 -6.88 16.98
CA TRP A 217 4.33 -6.80 18.19
C TRP A 217 2.85 -6.87 17.88
N GLN A 218 2.19 -7.72 18.66
CA GLN A 218 0.80 -7.60 19.00
C GLN A 218 0.72 -7.31 20.50
N PRO A 219 0.06 -6.24 20.93
CA PRO A 219 -0.33 -6.05 22.32
C PRO A 219 -1.10 -7.26 22.84
N ASN A 220 -0.44 -8.13 23.60
CA ASN A 220 -1.07 -9.23 24.32
C ASN A 220 -1.60 -8.75 25.68
N ASN A 221 -2.79 -9.24 26.06
CA ASN A 221 -3.52 -9.04 27.33
C ASN A 221 -4.48 -7.85 27.48
N SER A 222 -5.17 -7.44 26.41
CA SER A 222 -6.51 -6.84 26.56
C SER A 222 -7.55 -7.82 26.04
N ILE A 223 -8.67 -7.94 26.74
CA ILE A 223 -9.91 -8.53 26.21
C ILE A 223 -10.45 -7.69 25.01
N GLU A 224 -9.74 -6.62 24.64
CA GLU A 224 -9.97 -5.71 23.51
C GLU A 224 -8.90 -5.95 22.43
N LEU A 225 -9.35 -6.30 21.23
CA LEU A 225 -8.59 -6.72 20.06
C LEU A 225 -8.08 -5.50 19.24
N ASP A 226 -7.47 -4.51 19.90
CA ASP A 226 -7.37 -3.12 19.40
C ASP A 226 -6.07 -2.73 18.63
N SER A 227 -5.18 -3.65 18.28
CA SER A 227 -3.78 -3.24 18.07
C SER A 227 -3.19 -3.37 16.67
N ASP A 228 -3.66 -4.32 15.86
CA ASP A 228 -3.04 -4.59 14.56
C ASP A 228 -3.33 -3.51 13.52
N HIS A 229 -4.60 -3.11 13.42
CA HIS A 229 -4.99 -2.07 12.49
C HIS A 229 -4.41 -0.72 12.91
N THR A 230 -4.29 -0.44 14.21
CA THR A 230 -3.70 0.77 14.75
C THR A 230 -2.22 0.88 14.44
N ALA A 231 -1.43 -0.20 14.63
CA ALA A 231 -0.02 -0.24 14.23
C ALA A 231 0.14 0.01 12.72
N LYS A 232 -0.68 -0.63 11.88
CA LYS A 232 -0.65 -0.37 10.43
C LYS A 232 -1.04 1.07 10.11
N LEU A 233 -2.09 1.58 10.73
CA LEU A 233 -2.60 2.93 10.53
C LEU A 233 -1.50 3.98 10.72
N ILE A 234 -0.75 3.88 11.82
CA ILE A 234 0.39 4.78 12.13
C ILE A 234 1.45 4.73 11.02
N GLY A 235 1.80 3.52 10.56
CA GLY A 235 2.79 3.35 9.50
C GLY A 235 2.33 3.95 8.17
N TYR A 236 1.08 3.70 7.78
CA TYR A 236 0.50 4.21 6.54
C TYR A 236 0.31 5.73 6.57
N GLU A 237 -0.18 6.29 7.68
CA GLU A 237 -0.34 7.75 7.83
C GLU A 237 1.02 8.47 7.87
N THR A 238 1.99 7.95 8.63
CA THR A 238 3.36 8.48 8.64
C THR A 238 3.95 8.50 7.23
N MET A 239 3.80 7.41 6.49
CA MET A 239 4.27 7.35 5.11
C MET A 239 3.50 8.28 4.16
N PHE A 240 2.21 8.51 4.39
CA PHE A 240 1.42 9.48 3.63
C PHE A 240 2.01 10.89 3.75
N ASP A 241 2.30 11.33 4.98
CA ASP A 241 2.89 12.64 5.26
C ASP A 241 4.32 12.77 4.66
N ILE A 242 5.12 11.71 4.73
CA ILE A 242 6.47 11.68 4.13
C ILE A 242 6.40 11.79 2.61
N LEU A 243 5.52 11.04 1.96
CA LEU A 243 5.39 11.06 0.49
C LEU A 243 4.89 12.41 -0.01
N TYR A 244 3.97 13.05 0.71
CA TYR A 244 3.57 14.43 0.41
C TYR A 244 4.77 15.39 0.41
N ASN A 245 5.68 15.26 1.39
CA ASN A 245 6.90 16.08 1.42
C ASN A 245 7.83 15.82 0.23
N HIS A 246 7.89 14.60 -0.29
CA HIS A 246 8.64 14.30 -1.51
C HIS A 246 7.96 14.87 -2.76
N LEU A 247 6.64 14.76 -2.86
CA LEU A 247 5.86 15.35 -3.95
C LEU A 247 6.02 16.86 -4.03
N ASN A 248 5.99 17.55 -2.89
CA ASN A 248 6.22 19.00 -2.81
C ASN A 248 7.65 19.44 -3.17
N LYS A 249 8.60 18.50 -3.21
CA LYS A 249 9.97 18.72 -3.68
C LYS A 249 10.15 18.33 -5.16
N GLY A 250 9.08 17.95 -5.85
CA GLY A 250 9.07 17.64 -7.28
C GLY A 250 9.17 16.16 -7.63
N SER A 251 9.10 15.24 -6.66
CA SER A 251 9.09 13.78 -6.92
C SER A 251 7.72 13.29 -7.38
N TYR A 252 7.17 13.88 -8.45
CA TYR A 252 5.80 13.66 -8.93
C TYR A 252 5.49 12.22 -9.32
N ASN A 253 6.51 11.44 -9.65
CA ASN A 253 6.37 10.02 -9.97
C ASN A 253 5.88 9.19 -8.75
N LEU A 254 6.03 9.71 -7.52
CA LEU A 254 5.50 9.08 -6.32
C LEU A 254 3.99 9.27 -6.11
N PHE A 255 3.29 9.94 -7.02
CA PHE A 255 1.88 10.28 -6.85
C PHE A 255 0.97 9.04 -6.80
N TYR A 256 1.24 8.03 -7.63
CA TYR A 256 0.47 6.77 -7.60
C TYR A 256 0.63 6.02 -6.26
N PRO A 257 1.86 5.76 -5.77
CA PRO A 257 2.08 5.24 -4.43
C PRO A 257 1.42 6.08 -3.34
N PHE A 258 1.53 7.41 -3.39
CA PHE A 258 0.90 8.33 -2.46
C PHE A 258 -0.63 8.16 -2.40
N MET A 259 -1.31 8.11 -3.55
CA MET A 259 -2.75 7.86 -3.62
C MET A 259 -3.14 6.48 -3.08
N LEU A 260 -2.35 5.45 -3.34
CA LEU A 260 -2.60 4.11 -2.80
C LEU A 260 -2.48 4.10 -1.27
N ILE A 261 -1.42 4.70 -0.72
CA ILE A 261 -1.22 4.84 0.72
C ILE A 261 -2.39 5.61 1.34
N ALA A 262 -2.80 6.74 0.74
CA ALA A 262 -3.94 7.54 1.22
C ALA A 262 -5.24 6.73 1.27
N ARG A 263 -5.54 6.00 0.19
CA ARG A 263 -6.73 5.15 0.08
C ARG A 263 -6.70 4.03 1.11
N ILE A 264 -5.57 3.36 1.33
CA ILE A 264 -5.44 2.29 2.34
C ILE A 264 -5.60 2.86 3.75
N THR A 265 -4.97 4.00 4.04
CA THR A 265 -5.07 4.68 5.34
C THR A 265 -6.53 4.99 5.70
N LEU A 266 -7.29 5.57 4.75
CA LEU A 266 -8.72 5.81 4.95
C LEU A 266 -9.51 4.51 5.23
N GLU A 267 -9.18 3.44 4.52
CA GLU A 267 -9.81 2.14 4.76
C GLU A 267 -9.50 1.61 6.16
N LEU A 268 -8.26 1.76 6.60
CA LEU A 268 -7.82 1.33 7.93
C LEU A 268 -8.54 2.12 9.02
N TYR A 269 -8.65 3.45 8.91
CA TYR A 269 -9.41 4.28 9.87
C TYR A 269 -10.84 3.76 10.07
N ILE A 270 -11.57 3.53 8.97
CA ILE A 270 -12.95 3.03 9.04
C ILE A 270 -12.99 1.62 9.62
N LYS A 271 -12.00 0.77 9.29
CA LYS A 271 -11.93 -0.61 9.78
C LYS A 271 -11.63 -0.66 11.28
N VAL A 272 -10.67 0.13 11.78
CA VAL A 272 -10.37 0.24 13.23
C VAL A 272 -11.65 0.49 14.00
N PHE A 273 -12.35 1.59 13.69
CA PHE A 273 -13.63 1.92 14.32
C PHE A 273 -14.63 0.74 14.33
N LEU A 274 -14.83 0.12 13.17
CA LEU A 274 -15.82 -0.96 13.03
C LEU A 274 -15.40 -2.21 13.80
N TYR A 275 -14.09 -2.52 13.85
CA TYR A 275 -13.57 -3.66 14.59
C TYR A 275 -13.76 -3.46 16.09
N ASP A 276 -13.23 -2.37 16.64
CA ASP A 276 -13.26 -2.06 18.06
C ASP A 276 -14.72 -2.04 18.54
N HIS A 277 -15.61 -1.42 17.74
CA HIS A 277 -17.02 -1.40 18.10
C HIS A 277 -17.71 -2.78 18.00
N PHE A 278 -17.52 -3.54 16.93
CA PHE A 278 -18.25 -4.80 16.75
C PHE A 278 -17.73 -5.97 17.59
N ILE A 279 -16.48 -5.90 18.06
CA ILE A 279 -15.96 -6.86 19.05
C ILE A 279 -16.74 -6.76 20.36
N THR A 280 -17.32 -5.61 20.70
CA THR A 280 -18.16 -5.51 21.92
C THR A 280 -19.55 -6.14 21.78
N LEU A 281 -19.96 -6.60 20.59
CA LEU A 281 -21.32 -7.08 20.31
C LEU A 281 -21.40 -8.62 20.23
N ALA A 282 -22.51 -9.21 20.68
CA ALA A 282 -22.73 -10.67 20.74
C ALA A 282 -22.73 -11.45 19.40
N ASN A 283 -22.58 -10.78 18.24
CA ASN A 283 -22.63 -11.39 16.88
C ASN A 283 -21.35 -11.13 16.06
N GLN A 284 -20.19 -11.17 16.71
CA GLN A 284 -18.88 -10.76 16.17
C GLN A 284 -18.55 -11.38 14.79
N GLU A 285 -18.65 -12.70 14.62
CA GLU A 285 -18.16 -13.36 13.40
C GLU A 285 -18.83 -12.89 12.10
N LYS A 286 -20.14 -12.66 12.13
CA LYS A 286 -20.89 -12.24 10.94
C LYS A 286 -20.57 -10.80 10.57
N LEU A 287 -20.32 -9.94 11.55
CA LEU A 287 -19.97 -8.54 11.35
C LEU A 287 -18.51 -8.41 10.88
N ILE A 288 -17.59 -9.13 11.51
CA ILE A 288 -16.17 -9.18 11.12
C ILE A 288 -16.02 -9.60 9.65
N LYS A 289 -16.80 -10.58 9.18
CA LYS A 289 -16.82 -10.98 7.75
C LYS A 289 -17.23 -9.85 6.81
N LYS A 290 -18.11 -8.94 7.23
CA LYS A 290 -18.52 -7.78 6.42
C LYS A 290 -17.42 -6.72 6.35
N ILE A 291 -16.66 -6.53 7.44
CA ILE A 291 -15.56 -5.55 7.51
C ILE A 291 -14.40 -5.94 6.59
N LYS A 292 -14.19 -7.23 6.31
CA LYS A 292 -13.12 -7.70 5.41
C LYS A 292 -13.21 -7.16 3.97
N THR A 293 -14.31 -6.52 3.57
CA THR A 293 -14.43 -5.90 2.25
C THR A 293 -13.44 -4.73 2.08
N HIS A 294 -13.00 -4.49 0.85
CA HIS A 294 -12.22 -3.30 0.45
C HIS A 294 -13.11 -2.21 -0.19
N ASN A 295 -14.42 -2.47 -0.21
CA ASN A 295 -15.38 -1.60 -0.86
C ASN A 295 -15.72 -0.42 0.04
N LEU A 296 -15.19 0.76 -0.31
CA LEU A 296 -15.26 1.94 0.55
C LEU A 296 -16.70 2.31 0.94
N LYS A 297 -17.62 2.33 -0.04
CA LYS A 297 -19.03 2.63 0.20
C LYS A 297 -19.69 1.62 1.15
N LYS A 298 -19.38 0.33 1.02
CA LYS A 298 -19.93 -0.68 1.94
C LYS A 298 -19.40 -0.51 3.36
N LEU A 299 -18.11 -0.21 3.52
CA LEU A 299 -17.53 0.07 4.84
C LEU A 299 -18.17 1.30 5.47
N PHE A 300 -18.30 2.39 4.71
CA PHE A 300 -18.97 3.60 5.18
C PHE A 300 -20.45 3.39 5.51
N LEU A 301 -21.17 2.56 4.76
CA LEU A 301 -22.56 2.22 5.10
C LEU A 301 -22.65 1.48 6.44
N LEU A 302 -21.71 0.57 6.74
CA LEU A 302 -21.65 -0.09 8.05
C LEU A 302 -21.38 0.92 9.17
N PHE A 303 -20.43 1.84 8.94
CA PHE A 303 -20.13 2.94 9.85
C PHE A 303 -21.37 3.81 10.10
N LYS A 304 -22.04 4.26 9.01
CA LYS A 304 -23.26 5.06 9.04
C LYS A 304 -24.39 4.39 9.82
N GLU A 305 -24.67 3.12 9.52
CA GLU A 305 -25.70 2.34 10.22
C GLU A 305 -25.42 2.25 11.73
N ASP A 306 -24.16 2.20 12.12
CA ASP A 306 -23.75 2.14 13.52
C ASP A 306 -23.90 3.48 14.24
N ILE A 307 -23.39 4.56 13.65
CA ILE A 307 -23.51 5.93 14.20
C ILE A 307 -24.98 6.35 14.35
N ILE A 308 -25.82 6.07 13.33
CA ILE A 308 -27.26 6.42 13.36
C ILE A 308 -27.99 5.72 14.50
N LYS A 309 -27.66 4.45 14.80
CA LYS A 309 -28.30 3.73 15.91
C LYS A 309 -28.00 4.37 17.26
N LYS A 310 -26.85 5.02 17.41
CA LYS A 310 -26.40 5.64 18.66
C LYS A 310 -26.88 7.08 18.80
N ASN A 311 -26.98 7.80 17.68
CA ASN A 311 -27.37 9.21 17.65
C ASN A 311 -28.35 9.46 16.49
N SER A 312 -29.66 9.40 16.79
CA SER A 312 -30.72 9.68 15.80
C SER A 312 -30.59 11.05 15.16
N ASP A 313 -30.04 12.02 15.91
CA ASP A 313 -29.95 13.43 15.51
C ASP A 313 -28.76 13.68 14.56
N TYR A 314 -27.86 12.71 14.39
CA TYR A 314 -26.68 12.82 13.53
C TYR A 314 -27.04 12.83 12.02
N ILE A 315 -28.25 12.38 11.66
CA ILE A 315 -28.73 12.30 10.27
C ILE A 315 -28.90 13.69 9.65
N GLU A 316 -29.17 14.72 10.45
CA GLU A 316 -29.34 16.10 9.99
C GLU A 316 -28.04 16.93 10.05
N ASN A 317 -26.92 16.31 10.45
CA ASN A 317 -25.64 17.01 10.50
C ASN A 317 -25.09 17.23 9.08
N THR A 318 -24.89 18.50 8.72
CA THR A 318 -24.34 18.92 7.42
C THR A 318 -22.96 18.29 7.17
N GLU A 319 -22.16 18.12 8.22
CA GLU A 319 -20.84 17.49 8.16
C GLU A 319 -20.92 16.03 7.68
N PHE A 320 -21.88 15.27 8.20
CA PHE A 320 -22.06 13.87 7.82
C PHE A 320 -22.39 13.73 6.33
N HIS A 321 -23.17 14.67 5.79
CA HIS A 321 -23.48 14.70 4.36
C HIS A 321 -22.24 15.02 3.50
N ILE A 322 -21.39 15.94 3.96
CA ILE A 322 -20.10 16.25 3.32
C ILE A 322 -19.23 14.99 3.27
N ILE A 323 -19.08 14.28 4.40
CA ILE A 323 -18.32 13.02 4.47
C ILE A 323 -18.88 11.96 3.53
N GLU A 324 -20.20 11.74 3.54
CA GLU A 324 -20.83 10.75 2.66
C GLU A 324 -20.57 11.05 1.19
N LYS A 325 -20.70 12.32 0.78
CA LYS A 325 -20.41 12.76 -0.59
C LYS A 325 -18.95 12.49 -0.96
N ARG A 326 -18.01 12.87 -0.10
CA ARG A 326 -16.58 12.67 -0.30
C ARG A 326 -16.18 11.19 -0.39
N ILE A 327 -16.79 10.35 0.44
CA ILE A 327 -16.63 8.89 0.38
C ILE A 327 -17.17 8.32 -0.93
N ILE A 328 -18.32 8.80 -1.41
CA ILE A 328 -18.89 8.38 -2.69
C ILE A 328 -17.99 8.80 -3.86
N GLU A 329 -17.43 10.01 -3.83
CA GLU A 329 -16.46 10.48 -4.83
C GLU A 329 -15.23 9.57 -4.88
N LEU A 330 -14.61 9.30 -3.72
CA LEU A 330 -13.49 8.37 -3.62
C LEU A 330 -13.86 6.95 -4.03
N HIS A 331 -15.07 6.49 -3.74
CA HIS A 331 -15.55 5.17 -4.16
C HIS A 331 -15.68 5.05 -5.67
N ASN A 332 -16.07 6.12 -6.35
CA ASN A 332 -16.19 6.15 -7.80
C ASN A 332 -14.80 6.22 -8.46
N LEU A 333 -13.85 6.93 -7.84
CA LEU A 333 -12.45 6.98 -8.27
C LEU A 333 -11.72 5.65 -8.05
N ASP A 334 -11.84 5.06 -6.86
CA ASP A 334 -11.24 3.77 -6.51
C ASP A 334 -12.12 2.93 -5.59
N LYS A 335 -12.90 2.07 -6.23
CA LYS A 335 -13.92 1.24 -5.58
C LYS A 335 -13.35 0.24 -4.57
N ASN A 336 -12.24 -0.43 -4.90
CA ASN A 336 -11.72 -1.60 -4.16
C ASN A 336 -10.20 -1.54 -3.92
N ALA A 337 -9.59 -0.35 -3.91
CA ALA A 337 -8.14 -0.18 -3.78
C ALA A 337 -7.35 -0.81 -4.95
N PHE A 338 -7.85 -0.64 -6.18
CA PHE A 338 -7.24 -1.18 -7.41
C PHE A 338 -6.74 -0.08 -8.34
N THR A 339 -7.44 1.05 -8.44
CA THR A 339 -7.12 2.12 -9.41
C THR A 339 -5.69 2.62 -9.29
N PHE A 340 -5.20 2.75 -8.05
CA PHE A 340 -3.84 3.21 -7.81
C PHE A 340 -2.84 2.06 -7.72
N ARG A 341 -3.28 0.81 -7.56
CA ARG A 341 -2.38 -0.35 -7.52
C ARG A 341 -2.02 -0.88 -8.90
N TYR A 342 -2.93 -0.75 -9.86
CA TYR A 342 -2.81 -1.25 -11.23
C TYR A 342 -3.28 -0.22 -12.24
N LEU A 343 -2.71 -0.26 -13.44
CA LEU A 343 -3.08 0.65 -14.52
C LEU A 343 -4.42 0.29 -15.17
N THR A 344 -4.64 -0.99 -15.42
CA THR A 344 -5.76 -1.46 -16.23
C THR A 344 -6.64 -2.46 -15.50
N ASP A 345 -7.92 -2.47 -15.87
CA ASP A 345 -8.84 -3.54 -15.51
C ASP A 345 -8.54 -4.84 -16.28
N LYS A 346 -9.31 -5.89 -15.98
CA LYS A 346 -9.21 -7.19 -16.66
C LYS A 346 -9.50 -7.15 -18.17
N ASN A 347 -10.01 -6.03 -18.68
CA ASN A 347 -10.36 -5.81 -20.09
C ASN A 347 -9.36 -4.86 -20.78
N SER A 348 -8.20 -4.56 -20.17
CA SER A 348 -7.19 -3.59 -20.68
C SER A 348 -7.70 -2.14 -20.72
N THR A 349 -8.73 -1.81 -19.96
CA THR A 349 -9.19 -0.42 -19.84
C THR A 349 -8.42 0.22 -18.71
N TYR A 350 -7.73 1.32 -19.00
CA TYR A 350 -7.03 2.10 -17.98
C TYR A 350 -8.04 2.65 -16.97
N TYR A 351 -7.78 2.45 -15.68
CA TYR A 351 -8.66 2.96 -14.62
C TYR A 351 -8.67 4.48 -14.58
N LEU A 352 -7.50 5.09 -14.81
CA LEU A 352 -7.29 6.52 -14.73
C LEU A 352 -6.36 6.93 -15.87
N ASN A 353 -6.80 7.90 -16.67
CA ASN A 353 -5.98 8.49 -17.73
C ASN A 353 -6.51 9.90 -18.05
N ASN A 354 -5.63 10.80 -18.47
CA ASN A 354 -5.91 12.21 -18.72
C ASN A 354 -6.61 12.89 -17.53
N THR A 355 -6.11 12.63 -16.31
CA THR A 355 -6.69 13.19 -15.09
C THR A 355 -5.63 14.00 -14.35
N THR A 356 -5.96 15.24 -14.01
CA THR A 356 -5.07 16.12 -13.24
C THR A 356 -5.52 16.18 -11.80
N PHE A 357 -4.57 16.08 -10.88
CA PHE A 357 -4.77 16.31 -9.45
C PHE A 357 -3.92 17.45 -8.97
N ASP A 358 -4.45 18.23 -8.04
CA ASP A 358 -3.70 19.14 -7.20
C ASP A 358 -3.20 18.38 -5.97
N ILE A 359 -1.88 18.36 -5.77
CA ILE A 359 -1.24 17.57 -4.71
C ILE A 359 -1.64 18.08 -3.32
N ASP A 360 -1.69 19.40 -3.16
CA ASP A 360 -2.00 20.04 -1.88
C ASP A 360 -3.47 19.81 -1.52
N ASN A 361 -4.36 19.89 -2.52
CA ASN A 361 -5.78 19.56 -2.36
C ASN A 361 -5.96 18.10 -1.97
N VAL A 362 -5.32 17.15 -2.66
CA VAL A 362 -5.40 15.72 -2.34
C VAL A 362 -4.92 15.46 -0.92
N TYR A 363 -3.76 16.03 -0.54
CA TYR A 363 -3.22 15.87 0.80
C TYR A 363 -4.21 16.34 1.87
N LYS A 364 -4.68 17.58 1.74
CA LYS A 364 -5.66 18.18 2.66
C LYS A 364 -6.97 17.38 2.70
N TYR A 365 -7.48 16.97 1.54
CA TYR A 365 -8.72 16.21 1.42
C TYR A 365 -8.68 14.89 2.21
N PHE A 366 -7.57 14.16 2.13
CA PHE A 366 -7.38 12.92 2.90
C PHE A 366 -7.11 13.20 4.38
N LYS A 367 -6.30 14.21 4.75
CA LYS A 367 -6.09 14.56 6.18
C LYS A 367 -7.39 14.94 6.89
N GLU A 368 -8.28 15.68 6.22
CA GLU A 368 -9.61 16.01 6.76
C GLU A 368 -10.47 14.75 6.98
N LEU A 369 -10.42 13.78 6.05
CA LEU A 369 -11.13 12.50 6.22
C LEU A 369 -10.51 11.66 7.34
N PHE A 370 -9.18 11.60 7.43
CA PHE A 370 -8.47 10.88 8.49
C PHE A 370 -8.86 11.42 9.85
N ALA A 371 -8.77 12.74 10.05
CA ALA A 371 -9.15 13.40 11.29
C ALA A 371 -10.62 13.15 11.67
N TYR A 372 -11.54 13.18 10.69
CA TYR A 372 -12.95 12.86 10.95
C TYR A 372 -13.13 11.45 11.49
N PHE A 373 -12.54 10.42 10.86
CA PHE A 373 -12.70 9.04 11.33
C PHE A 373 -11.90 8.75 12.61
N ASP A 374 -10.74 9.39 12.79
CA ASP A 374 -9.93 9.29 13.99
C ASP A 374 -10.66 9.80 15.23
N ALA A 375 -11.46 10.87 15.09
CA ALA A 375 -12.29 11.42 16.16
C ALA A 375 -13.35 10.43 16.70
N PHE A 376 -13.59 9.30 16.02
CA PHE A 376 -14.44 8.21 16.51
C PHE A 376 -13.66 7.01 17.07
N ASN A 377 -12.34 6.97 16.90
CA ASN A 377 -11.45 5.93 17.46
C ASN A 377 -10.90 6.30 18.85
N HIS A 378 -11.33 7.43 19.39
CA HIS A 378 -11.00 7.97 20.72
C HIS A 378 -12.28 8.32 21.46
#